data_AF-A0A9J6FWA8-F1
#
_entry.id   AF-A0A9J6FWA8-F1
#
_cell.length_a   1.000
_cell.length_b   1.000
_cell.length_c   1.000
_cell.angle_alpha   90.00
_cell.angle_beta   90.00
_cell.angle_gamma   90.00
#
_symmetry.space_group_name_H-M   'P 1'
#
loop_
_entity.id
_entity.type
_entity.pdbx_description
1 polymer ?
#
loop_
_entity_poly.entity_id
_entity_poly.type
_entity_poly.pdbx_seq_one_letter_code
_entity_poly.pdbx_strand_id
1 'polypeptide(L)'
;MVWEKKSYVVVMLTKVFDFIRVMCCQYWPMELDKPEKYGVIEVTLLSEDTMANFVIRTLRLRKCRSLLRGRLPQPASLALLTRLRKKPWTQRQALRCVGEEERDVFQLHFTSWASHTEPFTNALLDFRRRVRTFTDRWSAIGPTVVHCRCAHSPRASDGFATLSCALRGVFADSGFAYT
;
A
#
# COMPACT_ATOMS: atom_id res chain seq x y z
N MET A 1 -7.92 -5.10 -0.49
CA MET A 1 -7.26 -5.99 0.50
C MET A 1 -6.77 -5.30 1.78
N VAL A 2 -5.66 -4.52 1.78
CA VAL A 2 -5.04 -3.97 3.02
C VAL A 2 -6.08 -3.25 3.89
N TRP A 3 -6.92 -2.42 3.25
CA TRP A 3 -8.02 -1.73 3.91
C TRP A 3 -9.08 -2.67 4.50
N GLU A 4 -9.53 -3.66 3.72
CA GLU A 4 -10.63 -4.57 4.10
C GLU A 4 -10.23 -5.51 5.24
N LYS A 5 -8.98 -5.97 5.22
CA LYS A 5 -8.42 -6.83 6.27
C LYS A 5 -7.95 -6.04 7.49
N LYS A 6 -8.08 -4.70 7.48
CA LYS A 6 -7.60 -3.81 8.54
C LYS A 6 -6.13 -4.07 8.88
N SER A 7 -5.30 -4.31 7.87
CA SER A 7 -3.88 -4.61 8.04
C SER A 7 -3.08 -3.33 8.26
N TYR A 8 -2.30 -3.30 9.34
CA TYR A 8 -1.45 -2.15 9.71
C TYR A 8 0.01 -2.33 9.31
N VAL A 9 0.41 -3.56 8.97
CA VAL A 9 1.80 -3.88 8.65
C VAL A 9 1.83 -4.60 7.31
N VAL A 10 2.68 -4.13 6.42
CA VAL A 10 2.96 -4.72 5.12
C VAL A 10 4.45 -5.05 5.06
N VAL A 11 4.79 -6.31 4.81
CA VAL A 11 6.16 -6.77 4.67
C VAL A 11 6.40 -7.10 3.21
N MET A 12 7.36 -6.43 2.60
CA MET A 12 7.79 -6.59 1.22
C MET A 12 9.20 -7.16 1.21
N LEU A 13 9.37 -8.37 0.67
CA LEU A 13 10.67 -9.08 0.70
C LEU A 13 11.50 -8.98 -0.58
N THR A 14 11.03 -8.21 -1.57
CA THR A 14 11.64 -8.19 -2.89
C THR A 14 11.73 -6.78 -3.41
N LYS A 15 12.83 -6.49 -4.10
CA LYS A 15 13.06 -5.22 -4.79
C LYS A 15 11.98 -4.97 -5.85
N VAL A 16 11.74 -3.69 -6.15
CA VAL A 16 10.86 -3.30 -7.28
C VAL A 16 11.49 -3.73 -8.61
N PHE A 17 12.81 -3.58 -8.74
CA PHE A 17 13.58 -3.86 -9.95
C PHE A 17 14.85 -4.63 -9.63
N ASP A 18 15.20 -5.62 -10.45
CA ASP A 18 16.47 -6.34 -10.34
C ASP A 18 16.99 -6.74 -11.73
N PHE A 19 18.28 -6.49 -12.01
CA PHE A 19 18.97 -6.76 -13.28
C PHE A 19 18.06 -6.68 -14.53
N ILE A 20 17.44 -5.51 -14.78
CA ILE A 20 16.59 -5.19 -15.96
C ILE A 20 15.15 -5.72 -15.86
N ARG A 21 14.81 -6.49 -14.84
CA ARG A 21 13.48 -7.09 -14.66
C ARG A 21 12.67 -6.35 -13.59
N VAL A 22 11.40 -6.07 -13.92
CA VAL A 22 10.41 -5.61 -12.94
C VAL A 22 9.95 -6.82 -12.13
N MET A 23 10.11 -6.73 -10.82
CA MET A 23 9.84 -7.82 -9.88
C MET A 23 8.56 -7.56 -9.07
N CYS A 24 8.32 -6.29 -8.75
CA CYS A 24 7.10 -5.82 -8.09
C CYS A 24 6.72 -4.44 -8.65
N CYS A 25 5.43 -4.19 -8.86
CA CYS A 25 4.97 -2.86 -9.20
C CYS A 25 5.03 -1.97 -7.96
N GLN A 26 5.47 -0.73 -8.13
CA GLN A 26 5.41 0.24 -7.06
C GLN A 26 3.96 0.72 -6.87
N TYR A 27 3.42 0.49 -5.68
CA TYR A 27 2.03 0.81 -5.32
C TYR A 27 1.93 1.89 -4.23
N TRP A 28 3.03 2.59 -3.97
CA TRP A 28 3.13 3.67 -2.98
C TRP A 28 3.74 4.92 -3.62
N PRO A 29 3.36 6.12 -3.14
CA PRO A 29 3.92 7.37 -3.64
C PRO A 29 5.41 7.52 -3.27
N MET A 30 6.20 8.16 -4.15
CA MET A 30 7.61 8.50 -3.88
C MET A 30 7.81 9.85 -3.22
N GLU A 31 6.86 10.76 -3.40
CA GLU A 31 6.96 12.12 -2.89
C GLU A 31 6.35 12.17 -1.50
N LEU A 32 7.13 12.69 -0.54
CA LEU A 32 6.69 12.90 0.84
C LEU A 32 5.51 13.88 0.89
N ASP A 33 4.54 13.61 1.74
CA ASP A 33 3.33 14.41 1.97
C ASP A 33 2.47 14.67 0.72
N LYS A 34 2.74 13.97 -0.39
CA LYS A 34 1.95 14.04 -1.62
C LYS A 34 0.95 12.88 -1.67
N PRO A 35 -0.36 13.14 -1.59
CA PRO A 35 -1.36 12.10 -1.70
C PRO A 35 -1.48 11.59 -3.13
N GLU A 36 -1.48 10.26 -3.28
CA GLU A 36 -1.74 9.56 -4.53
C GLU A 36 -3.03 8.73 -4.42
N LYS A 37 -3.89 8.79 -5.44
CA LYS A 37 -5.20 8.13 -5.43
C LYS A 37 -5.17 6.79 -6.15
N TYR A 38 -5.51 5.76 -5.40
CA TYR A 38 -5.70 4.38 -5.84
C TYR A 38 -7.20 4.04 -5.77
N GLY A 39 -7.96 4.50 -6.76
CA GLY A 39 -9.41 4.33 -6.81
C GLY A 39 -10.13 5.11 -5.71
N VAL A 40 -10.71 4.41 -4.72
CA VAL A 40 -11.42 4.99 -3.56
C VAL A 40 -10.52 5.23 -2.34
N ILE A 41 -9.27 4.78 -2.41
CA ILE A 41 -8.28 4.93 -1.35
C ILE A 41 -7.25 5.94 -1.82
N GLU A 42 -6.95 6.90 -0.95
CA GLU A 42 -5.84 7.83 -1.10
C GLU A 42 -4.71 7.37 -0.19
N VAL A 43 -3.48 7.36 -0.70
CA VAL A 43 -2.28 6.92 0.01
C VAL A 43 -1.29 8.07 0.02
N THR A 44 -0.77 8.41 1.19
CA THR A 44 0.24 9.46 1.37
C THR A 44 1.46 8.88 2.06
N LEU A 45 2.66 9.18 1.58
CA LEU A 45 3.90 8.84 2.26
C LEU A 45 4.17 9.88 3.35
N LEU A 46 4.19 9.47 4.62
CA LEU A 46 4.47 10.35 5.76
C LEU A 46 5.94 10.34 6.17
N SER A 47 6.58 9.18 6.11
CA SER A 47 7.98 9.02 6.48
C SER A 47 8.62 7.87 5.71
N GLU A 48 9.91 8.02 5.43
CA GLU A 48 10.75 6.96 4.87
C GLU A 48 12.06 6.90 5.68
N ASP A 49 12.24 5.79 6.39
CA ASP A 49 13.44 5.51 7.16
C ASP A 49 14.27 4.45 6.43
N THR A 50 15.40 4.88 5.85
CA THR A 50 16.31 3.98 5.13
C THR A 50 17.35 3.40 6.08
N MET A 51 17.47 2.07 6.09
CA MET A 51 18.49 1.31 6.82
C MET A 51 19.41 0.59 5.84
N ALA A 52 20.43 -0.11 6.35
CA ALA A 52 21.43 -0.80 5.52
C ALA A 52 20.84 -1.88 4.59
N ASN A 53 19.79 -2.59 5.05
CA ASN A 53 19.26 -3.78 4.36
C ASN A 53 17.77 -3.69 4.05
N PHE A 54 17.09 -2.67 4.56
CA PHE A 54 15.66 -2.50 4.43
C PHE A 54 15.27 -1.03 4.59
N VAL A 55 14.06 -0.71 4.14
CA VAL A 55 13.45 0.61 4.27
C VAL A 55 12.12 0.45 4.96
N ILE A 56 11.83 1.32 5.93
CA ILE A 56 10.53 1.39 6.59
C ILE A 56 9.81 2.62 6.10
N ARG A 57 8.59 2.47 5.61
CA ARG A 57 7.72 3.58 5.21
C ARG A 57 6.50 3.65 6.10
N THR A 58 6.16 4.85 6.53
CA THR A 58 4.86 5.13 7.16
C THR A 58 3.95 5.70 6.10
N LEU A 59 2.89 4.97 5.78
CA LEU A 59 1.90 5.32 4.77
C LEU A 59 0.58 5.64 5.45
N ARG A 60 -0.03 6.76 5.07
CA ARG A 60 -1.37 7.13 5.52
C ARG A 60 -2.37 6.73 4.45
N LEU A 61 -3.30 5.85 4.80
CA LEU A 61 -4.41 5.48 3.94
C LEU A 61 -5.66 6.22 4.38
N ARG A 62 -6.28 6.91 3.43
CA ARG A 62 -7.54 7.61 3.63
C ARG A 62 -8.57 7.08 2.65
N LYS A 63 -9.70 6.59 3.15
CA LYS A 63 -10.78 6.11 2.29
C LYS A 63 -11.80 7.23 2.07
N CYS A 64 -11.82 7.77 0.86
CA CYS A 64 -12.89 8.69 0.46
C CYS A 64 -14.12 7.86 0.08
N ARG A 65 -15.20 7.99 0.85
CA ARG A 65 -16.52 7.53 0.39
C ARG A 65 -17.01 8.47 -0.72
N SER A 66 -16.83 8.10 -1.98
CA SER A 66 -17.62 8.62 -3.10
C SER A 66 -18.76 7.62 -3.36
N LEU A 67 -20.05 7.94 -3.48
CA LEU A 67 -20.84 9.15 -3.69
C LEU A 67 -22.27 8.80 -3.20
N LEU A 68 -22.89 9.57 -2.30
CA LEU A 68 -24.34 9.73 -2.47
C LEU A 68 -24.49 10.56 -3.74
N ARG A 69 -25.10 10.01 -4.79
CA ARG A 69 -25.73 10.85 -5.82
C ARG A 69 -26.73 11.71 -5.07
N GLY A 70 -26.34 12.91 -4.67
CA GLY A 70 -27.28 13.91 -4.23
C GLY A 70 -28.23 14.13 -5.40
N ARG A 71 -29.41 13.53 -5.33
CA ARG A 71 -30.52 13.90 -6.20
C ARG A 71 -30.77 15.36 -5.84
N LEU A 72 -30.46 16.29 -6.75
CA LEU A 72 -30.84 17.69 -6.58
C LEU A 72 -32.32 17.70 -6.15
N PRO A 73 -32.72 18.45 -5.10
CA PRO A 73 -34.13 18.79 -4.97
C PRO A 73 -34.49 19.52 -6.28
N GLN A 74 -35.37 18.93 -7.07
CA GLN A 74 -35.92 19.64 -8.23
C GLN A 74 -36.59 20.89 -7.66
N PRO A 75 -36.27 22.10 -8.16
CA PRO A 75 -37.08 23.26 -7.82
C PRO A 75 -38.47 23.00 -8.40
N ALA A 76 -39.42 22.70 -7.52
CA ALA A 76 -40.82 22.74 -7.86
C ALA A 76 -41.14 24.21 -8.19
N SER A 77 -41.34 24.45 -9.47
CA SER A 77 -41.93 25.64 -10.09
C SER A 77 -41.02 26.86 -10.35
N LEU A 78 -41.03 27.21 -11.64
CA LEU A 78 -40.95 28.52 -12.28
C LEU A 78 -39.64 28.93 -12.96
N ALA A 79 -39.68 28.70 -14.27
CA ALA A 79 -39.02 29.47 -15.30
C ALA A 79 -39.29 30.98 -15.18
N LEU A 80 -38.26 31.80 -15.39
CA LEU A 80 -38.25 32.89 -16.38
C LEU A 80 -36.88 33.61 -16.36
N LEU A 81 -36.26 33.63 -17.53
CA LEU A 81 -35.35 34.66 -18.05
C LEU A 81 -34.12 35.02 -17.19
N THR A 82 -32.94 34.67 -17.71
CA THR A 82 -32.11 35.70 -18.37
C THR A 82 -30.95 35.06 -19.13
N ARG A 83 -30.82 35.49 -20.38
CA ARG A 83 -29.65 35.28 -21.23
C ARG A 83 -28.46 36.02 -20.62
N LEU A 84 -27.65 35.33 -19.83
CA LEU A 84 -26.25 35.70 -19.65
C LEU A 84 -25.40 34.49 -19.98
N ARG A 85 -24.81 34.54 -21.18
CA ARG A 85 -23.78 33.64 -21.65
C ARG A 85 -22.55 33.83 -20.75
N LYS A 86 -22.46 33.05 -19.68
CA LYS A 86 -21.22 32.82 -18.94
C LYS A 86 -20.80 31.36 -19.15
N LYS A 87 -19.49 31.22 -19.36
CA LYS A 87 -18.73 30.07 -19.87
C LYS A 87 -19.10 28.74 -19.18
N PRO A 88 -18.95 27.58 -19.87
CA PRO A 88 -19.32 26.30 -19.30
C PRO A 88 -18.46 26.04 -18.08
N TRP A 89 -19.15 26.06 -16.95
CA TRP A 89 -18.76 25.53 -15.66
C TRP A 89 -17.96 24.25 -15.89
N THR A 90 -16.64 24.28 -15.70
CA THR A 90 -15.91 23.09 -15.28
C THR A 90 -16.46 22.71 -13.92
N GLN A 91 -17.59 22.02 -13.95
CA GLN A 91 -18.21 21.36 -12.83
C GLN A 91 -17.32 20.17 -12.49
N ARG A 92 -16.09 20.44 -12.04
CA ARG A 92 -15.44 19.57 -11.07
C ARG A 92 -16.29 19.73 -9.82
N GLN A 93 -17.41 19.01 -9.79
CA GLN A 93 -18.12 18.70 -8.56
C GLN A 93 -17.04 18.31 -7.57
N ALA A 94 -16.77 19.20 -6.61
CA ALA A 94 -15.95 18.89 -5.48
C ALA A 94 -16.71 17.81 -4.73
N LEU A 95 -16.36 16.55 -5.04
CA LEU A 95 -16.74 15.38 -4.28
C LEU A 95 -16.25 15.65 -2.86
N ARG A 96 -17.11 16.22 -2.02
CA ARG A 96 -16.81 16.40 -0.61
C ARG A 96 -16.90 15.01 0.00
N CYS A 97 -15.75 14.48 0.42
CA CYS A 97 -15.69 13.20 1.10
C CYS A 97 -16.43 13.34 2.43
N VAL A 98 -17.51 12.57 2.62
CA VAL A 98 -18.26 12.50 3.88
C VAL A 98 -17.87 11.20 4.55
N GLY A 99 -17.06 11.31 5.61
CA GLY A 99 -16.51 10.19 6.37
C GLY A 99 -15.11 9.81 5.91
N GLU A 100 -14.10 10.56 6.39
CA GLU A 100 -12.69 10.20 6.23
C GLU A 100 -12.33 9.20 7.33
N GLU A 101 -12.46 7.90 7.04
CA GLU A 101 -11.72 6.91 7.81
C GLU A 101 -10.27 6.98 7.32
N GLU A 102 -9.35 7.20 8.26
CA GLU A 102 -7.92 7.29 8.02
C GLU A 102 -7.18 6.28 8.90
N ARG A 103 -6.11 5.70 8.35
CA ARG A 103 -5.27 4.70 9.03
C ARG A 103 -3.83 4.82 8.59
N ASP A 104 -2.92 4.74 9.55
CA ASP A 104 -1.49 4.65 9.27
C ASP A 104 -1.08 3.18 9.15
N VAL A 105 -0.34 2.86 8.09
CA VAL A 105 0.16 1.53 7.74
C VAL A 105 1.66 1.60 7.55
N PHE A 106 2.35 0.61 8.11
CA PHE A 106 3.81 0.51 8.06
C PHE A 106 4.21 -0.50 6.99
N GLN A 107 4.97 -0.04 6.00
CA GLN A 107 5.56 -0.90 4.99
C GLN A 107 7.04 -1.15 5.33
N LEU A 108 7.41 -2.41 5.59
CA LEU A 108 8.79 -2.84 5.79
C LEU A 108 9.27 -3.51 4.49
N HIS A 109 10.15 -2.84 3.77
CA HIS A 109 10.67 -3.27 2.47
C HIS A 109 12.12 -3.73 2.59
N PHE A 110 12.37 -5.03 2.47
CA PHE A 110 13.71 -5.60 2.44
C PHE A 110 14.36 -5.36 1.08
N THR A 111 15.46 -4.63 1.06
CA THR A 111 16.12 -4.13 -0.16
C THR A 111 17.42 -4.85 -0.47
N SER A 112 17.98 -5.67 0.42
CA SER A 112 19.26 -6.34 0.19
C SER A 112 19.16 -7.78 -0.34
N TRP A 113 17.96 -8.25 -0.72
CA TRP A 113 17.86 -9.55 -1.39
C TRP A 113 18.48 -9.48 -2.80
N ALA A 114 19.56 -10.22 -3.02
CA ALA A 114 20.17 -10.36 -4.33
C ALA A 114 19.55 -11.57 -5.06
N SER A 115 19.29 -11.46 -6.37
CA SER A 115 18.71 -12.56 -7.14
C SER A 115 19.55 -13.84 -7.19
N HIS A 116 20.86 -13.75 -6.92
CA HIS A 116 21.80 -14.85 -7.12
C HIS A 116 22.53 -15.30 -5.85
N THR A 117 22.24 -14.69 -4.70
CA THR A 117 22.91 -15.02 -3.44
C THR A 117 21.92 -14.94 -2.28
N GLU A 118 22.07 -15.84 -1.32
CA GLU A 118 21.37 -15.76 -0.03
C GLU A 118 21.79 -14.46 0.68
N PRO A 119 20.85 -13.69 1.27
CA PRO A 119 21.22 -12.54 2.09
C PRO A 119 22.06 -12.98 3.31
N PHE A 120 22.89 -12.07 3.82
CA PHE A 120 23.60 -12.31 5.06
C PHE A 120 22.62 -12.60 6.21
N THR A 121 22.89 -13.65 6.99
CA THR A 121 22.03 -14.07 8.11
C THR A 121 21.74 -12.92 9.08
N ASN A 122 22.73 -12.08 9.36
CA ASN A 122 22.56 -10.90 10.23
C ASN A 122 21.52 -9.91 9.69
N ALA A 123 21.53 -9.64 8.38
CA ALA A 123 20.58 -8.74 7.74
C ALA A 123 19.13 -9.28 7.86
N LEU A 124 18.95 -10.58 7.67
CA LEU A 124 17.65 -11.23 7.78
C LEU A 124 17.17 -11.28 9.24
N LEU A 125 18.06 -11.56 10.19
CA LEU A 125 17.75 -11.56 11.62
C LEU A 125 17.35 -10.16 12.11
N ASP A 126 18.08 -9.13 11.71
CA ASP A 126 17.77 -7.75 12.08
C ASP A 126 16.44 -7.30 11.47
N PHE A 127 16.19 -7.65 10.20
CA PHE A 127 14.89 -7.41 9.58
C PHE A 127 13.76 -8.14 10.31
N ARG A 128 13.95 -9.42 10.66
CA ARG A 128 12.94 -10.22 11.40
C ARG A 128 12.64 -9.63 12.76
N ARG A 129 13.66 -9.20 13.52
CA ARG A 129 13.48 -8.51 14.81
C ARG A 129 12.63 -7.27 14.62
N ARG A 130 12.91 -6.46 13.60
CA ARG A 130 12.16 -5.25 13.29
C ARG A 130 10.71 -5.54 12.89
N VAL A 131 10.47 -6.51 12.00
CA VAL A 131 9.11 -6.94 11.60
C VAL A 131 8.31 -7.40 12.81
N ARG A 132 8.92 -8.17 13.72
CA ARG A 132 8.27 -8.63 14.96
C ARG A 132 7.86 -7.45 15.84
N THR A 133 8.72 -6.45 16.05
CA THR A 133 8.37 -5.25 16.83
C THR A 133 7.12 -4.54 16.31
N PHE A 134 6.94 -4.44 14.98
CA PHE A 134 5.74 -3.85 14.39
C PHE A 134 4.54 -4.80 14.44
N THR A 135 4.75 -6.09 14.14
CA THR A 135 3.67 -7.08 14.10
C THR A 135 3.07 -7.27 15.49
N ASP A 136 3.87 -7.40 16.53
CA ASP A 136 3.39 -7.62 17.89
C ASP A 136 2.52 -6.45 18.37
N ARG A 137 2.92 -5.21 18.03
CA ARG A 137 2.18 -3.99 18.37
C ARG A 137 0.78 -3.94 17.73
N TRP A 138 0.62 -4.49 16.52
CA TRP A 138 -0.62 -4.40 15.75
C TRP A 138 -1.35 -5.75 15.59
N SER A 139 -0.82 -6.80 16.20
CA SER A 139 -1.30 -8.19 16.10
C SER A 139 -2.77 -8.36 16.51
N ALA A 140 -3.24 -7.58 17.48
CA ALA A 140 -4.61 -7.62 17.98
C ALA A 140 -5.64 -6.99 17.03
N ILE A 141 -5.21 -6.15 16.08
CA ILE A 141 -6.12 -5.32 15.27
C ILE A 141 -6.36 -5.93 13.89
N GLY A 142 -5.33 -6.52 13.29
CA GLY A 142 -5.43 -7.14 11.98
C GLY A 142 -4.18 -7.92 11.57
N PRO A 143 -4.29 -8.78 10.55
CA PRO A 143 -3.17 -9.58 10.08
C PRO A 143 -2.13 -8.70 9.38
N THR A 144 -0.86 -9.06 9.55
CA THR A 144 0.23 -8.52 8.74
C THR A 144 0.16 -9.12 7.33
N VAL A 145 0.30 -8.27 6.32
CA VAL A 145 0.33 -8.67 4.91
C VAL A 145 1.78 -8.88 4.52
N VAL A 146 2.10 -10.04 3.94
CA VAL A 146 3.45 -10.33 3.44
C VAL A 146 3.37 -10.61 1.94
N HIS A 147 4.20 -9.93 1.15
CA HIS A 147 4.32 -10.17 -0.28
C HIS A 147 5.77 -10.18 -0.74
N CYS A 148 6.04 -10.87 -1.85
CA CYS A 148 7.39 -11.05 -2.37
C CYS A 148 7.53 -10.97 -3.88
N ARG A 149 6.51 -11.17 -4.70
CA ARG A 149 6.67 -10.96 -6.15
C ARG A 149 5.31 -10.76 -6.79
N CYS A 150 5.24 -9.92 -7.81
CA CYS A 150 4.07 -9.90 -8.66
C CYS A 150 4.09 -11.17 -9.53
N ALA A 151 3.02 -11.97 -9.53
CA ALA A 151 2.95 -13.33 -10.10
C ALA A 151 3.15 -13.46 -11.64
N HIS A 152 3.61 -12.42 -12.34
CA HIS A 152 3.70 -12.38 -13.81
C HIS A 152 5.06 -12.80 -14.42
N SER A 153 5.98 -13.42 -13.66
CA SER A 153 7.28 -13.86 -14.23
C SER A 153 7.27 -15.36 -14.60
N PRO A 154 7.40 -15.74 -15.89
CA PRO A 154 7.23 -17.12 -16.36
C PRO A 154 8.43 -18.06 -16.11
N ARG A 155 9.42 -17.69 -15.27
CA ARG A 155 10.61 -18.51 -14.97
C ARG A 155 10.95 -18.51 -13.48
N ALA A 156 9.98 -18.88 -12.65
CA ALA A 156 10.05 -18.82 -11.19
C ALA A 156 10.47 -20.17 -10.55
N SER A 157 11.46 -20.89 -11.09
CA SER A 157 11.84 -22.20 -10.52
C SER A 157 12.88 -22.08 -9.40
N ASP A 158 13.92 -21.27 -9.56
CA ASP A 158 15.12 -21.43 -8.72
C ASP A 158 15.14 -20.49 -7.50
N GLY A 159 14.65 -19.25 -7.64
CA GLY A 159 14.55 -18.30 -6.52
C GLY A 159 13.27 -18.44 -5.66
N PHE A 160 12.25 -19.14 -6.17
CA PHE A 160 10.95 -19.26 -5.52
C PHE A 160 10.96 -20.30 -4.39
N ALA A 161 11.73 -21.39 -4.55
CA ALA A 161 11.89 -22.41 -3.53
C ALA A 161 12.61 -21.85 -2.28
N THR A 162 13.69 -21.11 -2.46
CA THR A 162 14.47 -20.52 -1.36
C THR A 162 13.66 -19.45 -0.62
N LEU A 163 12.92 -18.60 -1.34
CA LEU A 163 12.09 -17.58 -0.70
C LEU A 163 10.88 -18.17 0.02
N SER A 164 10.26 -19.23 -0.53
CA SER A 164 9.18 -19.97 0.15
C SER A 164 9.69 -20.69 1.40
N CYS A 165 10.89 -21.29 1.35
CA CYS A 165 11.53 -21.93 2.51
C CYS A 165 11.99 -20.91 3.56
N ALA A 166 12.54 -19.76 3.16
CA ALA A 166 12.90 -18.68 4.08
C ALA A 166 11.64 -18.06 4.70
N LEU A 167 10.58 -17.83 3.93
CA LEU A 167 9.28 -17.40 4.43
C LEU A 167 8.69 -18.42 5.43
N ARG A 168 8.76 -19.71 5.12
CA ARG A 168 8.33 -20.77 6.03
C ARG A 168 9.22 -20.85 7.28
N GLY A 169 10.53 -20.72 7.19
CA GLY A 169 11.43 -20.76 8.36
C GLY A 169 11.43 -19.49 9.22
N VAL A 170 11.17 -18.33 8.62
CA VAL A 170 11.21 -17.02 9.28
C VAL A 170 9.85 -16.63 9.85
N PHE A 171 8.75 -17.07 9.22
CA PHE A 171 7.38 -16.62 9.48
C PHE A 171 6.35 -17.76 9.67
N ALA A 172 6.77 -19.03 9.84
CA ALA A 172 5.86 -20.18 10.04
C ALA A 172 4.86 -20.02 11.19
N ASP A 173 5.21 -19.29 12.25
CA ASP A 173 4.43 -19.27 13.50
C ASP A 173 3.46 -18.10 13.62
N SER A 174 3.34 -17.24 12.62
CA SER A 174 2.55 -16.01 12.73
C SER A 174 1.45 -16.04 11.68
N GLY A 175 0.20 -15.89 12.09
CA GLY A 175 -1.00 -15.95 11.23
C GLY A 175 -1.06 -14.85 10.17
N PHE A 176 -0.10 -14.86 9.24
CA PHE A 176 0.04 -13.90 8.16
C PHE A 176 -0.96 -14.19 7.05
N ALA A 177 -1.49 -13.11 6.47
CA ALA A 177 -2.19 -13.20 5.19
C ALA A 177 -1.14 -13.10 4.07
N TYR A 178 -0.96 -14.20 3.33
CA TYR A 178 -0.08 -14.25 2.17
C TYR A 178 -0.80 -13.75 0.92
N THR A 179 -0.14 -12.90 0.13
CA THR A 179 -0.61 -12.45 -1.19
C THR A 179 0.49 -12.38 -2.22
#